data_AF-A0A534V7X2-F1
#
_entry.id   AF-A0A534V7X2-F1
#
_cell.length_a   1.000
_cell.length_b   1.000
_cell.length_c   1.000
_cell.angle_alpha   90.00
_cell.angle_beta   90.00
_cell.angle_gamma   90.00
#
_symmetry.space_group_name_H-M   'P 1'
#
loop_
_entity.id
_entity.type
_entity.pdbx_description
1 polymer ?
#
loop_
_entity_poly.entity_id
_entity_poly.type
_entity_poly.pdbx_seq_one_letter_code
_entity_poly.pdbx_strand_id
1 'polypeptide(L)' 'MATETRTNGIDVVGDMVAWGAHFCFFYETREDLVDTLISYCKSGLGSGEYCLWIVAEPLSVAEAKDALKDAVP' A
#
# COMPACT_ATOMS: atom_id res chain seq x y z
N MET A 1 22.87 -7.23 -13.40
CA MET A 1 21.73 -7.90 -12.75
C MET A 1 20.50 -7.09 -13.14
N ALA A 2 19.54 -7.68 -13.85
CA ALA A 2 18.31 -6.97 -14.20
C ALA A 2 17.53 -6.73 -12.89
N THR A 3 17.08 -5.50 -12.69
CA THR A 3 16.29 -5.13 -11.52
C THR A 3 14.92 -5.82 -11.65
N GLU A 4 14.59 -6.75 -10.75
CA GLU A 4 13.25 -7.32 -10.68
C GLU A 4 12.27 -6.19 -10.34
N THR A 5 11.40 -5.87 -11.30
CA THR A 5 10.29 -4.92 -11.13
C THR A 5 9.10 -5.61 -10.49
N ARG A 6 8.47 -4.98 -9.49
CA ARG A 6 7.26 -5.50 -8.85
C ARG A 6 6.07 -4.57 -8.99
N THR A 7 4.90 -5.16 -9.20
CA THR A 7 3.61 -4.49 -9.09
C THR A 7 3.37 -4.13 -7.63
N ASN A 8 3.26 -2.84 -7.36
CA ASN A 8 3.07 -2.30 -6.00
C ASN A 8 1.59 -1.93 -5.72
N GLY A 9 0.72 -2.01 -6.72
CA GLY A 9 -0.71 -1.71 -6.59
C GLY A 9 -1.06 -0.22 -6.56
N ILE A 10 -0.10 0.69 -6.64
CA ILE A 10 -0.34 2.13 -6.61
C ILE A 10 -0.18 2.68 -8.03
N ASP A 11 -1.30 2.92 -8.72
CA ASP A 11 -1.33 3.28 -10.15
C ASP A 11 -0.44 4.49 -10.50
N VAL A 12 -0.42 5.51 -9.65
CA VAL A 12 0.38 6.75 -9.90
C VAL A 12 1.90 6.50 -9.84
N VAL A 13 2.34 5.43 -9.19
CA VAL A 13 3.76 5.00 -9.16
C VAL A 13 4.14 4.25 -10.42
N GLY A 14 3.16 3.58 -11.03
CA GLY A 14 3.36 2.64 -12.12
C GLY A 14 3.95 1.29 -11.67
N ASP A 15 4.06 0.36 -12.61
CA ASP A 15 4.36 -1.06 -12.32
C ASP A 15 5.84 -1.40 -12.14
N MET A 16 6.74 -0.44 -12.41
CA MET A 16 8.18 -0.70 -12.47
C MET A 16 8.92 -0.17 -11.25
N VAL A 17 8.62 -0.76 -10.08
CA VAL A 17 9.31 -0.44 -8.83
C VAL A 17 10.43 -1.44 -8.56
N ALA A 18 11.64 -0.90 -8.38
CA ALA A 18 12.81 -1.66 -7.95
C ALA A 18 12.78 -1.96 -6.45
N TRP A 19 13.43 -3.05 -6.03
CA TRP A 19 13.62 -3.33 -4.61
C TRP A 19 14.37 -2.19 -3.90
N GLY A 20 13.91 -1.83 -2.69
CA GLY A 20 14.48 -0.72 -1.92
C GLY A 20 14.06 0.68 -2.40
N ALA A 21 13.10 0.80 -3.32
CA ALA A 21 12.52 2.09 -3.67
C ALA A 21 11.68 2.66 -2.50
N HIS A 22 11.75 3.98 -2.33
CA HIS A 22 10.97 4.72 -1.34
C HIS A 22 10.18 5.82 -2.05
N PHE A 23 8.88 5.89 -1.76
CA PHE A 23 7.99 6.89 -2.33
C PHE A 23 7.24 7.65 -1.24
N CYS A 24 6.79 8.85 -1.59
CA CYS A 24 5.93 9.68 -0.76
C CYS A 24 4.78 10.19 -1.63
N PHE A 25 3.56 10.08 -1.12
CA PHE A 25 2.35 10.57 -1.79
C PHE A 25 1.71 11.66 -0.96
N PHE A 26 1.18 12.66 -1.66
CA PHE A 26 0.23 13.59 -1.09
C PHE A 26 -1.17 13.08 -1.38
N TYR A 27 -2.05 13.22 -0.41
CA TYR A 27 -3.45 12.83 -0.48
C TYR A 27 -4.30 14.02 -0.03
N GLU A 28 -5.53 14.12 -0.52
CA GLU A 28 -6.43 15.22 -0.19
C GLU A 28 -7.42 14.81 0.92
N THR A 29 -7.89 13.56 0.86
CA THR A 29 -8.89 13.02 1.79
C THR A 29 -8.36 11.85 2.59
N ARG A 30 -9.08 11.50 3.67
CA ARG A 30 -8.78 10.30 4.47
C ARG A 30 -9.00 9.03 3.62
N GLU A 31 -9.98 9.05 2.75
CA GLU A 31 -10.32 7.98 1.83
C GLU A 31 -9.16 7.73 0.85
N ASP A 32 -8.56 8.78 0.27
CA ASP A 32 -7.39 8.65 -0.61
C ASP A 32 -6.22 7.93 0.08
N LEU A 33 -5.95 8.28 1.35
CA LEU A 33 -4.92 7.64 2.16
C LEU A 33 -5.22 6.15 2.37
N VAL A 34 -6.47 5.83 2.74
CA VAL A 34 -6.90 4.45 3.03
C VAL A 34 -6.87 3.60 1.76
N ASP A 35 -7.42 4.08 0.65
CA ASP A 35 -7.48 3.36 -0.63
C ASP A 35 -6.08 3.05 -1.16
N THR A 36 -5.16 4.03 -1.07
CA THR A 36 -3.76 3.85 -1.47
C THR A 36 -3.09 2.72 -0.68
N LEU A 37 -3.28 2.69 0.64
CA LEU A 37 -2.63 1.72 1.53
C LEU A 37 -3.28 0.35 1.47
N ILE A 38 -4.60 0.27 1.25
CA ILE A 38 -5.28 -0.98 0.91
C ILE A 38 -4.68 -1.57 -0.35
N SER A 39 -4.51 -0.76 -1.40
CA SER A 39 -3.98 -1.26 -2.68
C SER A 39 -2.55 -1.79 -2.55
N TYR A 40 -1.70 -1.07 -1.80
CA TYR A 40 -0.37 -1.52 -1.43
C TYR A 40 -0.38 -2.88 -0.71
N CYS A 41 -1.19 -3.01 0.35
CA CYS A 41 -1.29 -4.26 1.11
C CYS A 41 -1.84 -5.40 0.26
N LYS A 42 -2.87 -5.14 -0.56
CA LYS A 42 -3.47 -6.15 -1.44
C LYS A 42 -2.47 -6.69 -2.47
N SER A 43 -1.69 -5.80 -3.10
CA SER A 43 -0.69 -6.19 -4.09
C SER A 43 0.47 -6.97 -3.45
N GLY A 44 0.98 -6.49 -2.32
CA GLY A 44 2.07 -7.14 -1.59
C GLY A 44 1.66 -8.50 -1.05
N LEU A 45 0.53 -8.60 -0.34
CA LEU A 45 0.03 -9.87 0.19
C LEU A 45 -0.33 -10.87 -0.92
N GLY A 46 -0.93 -10.40 -2.03
CA GLY A 46 -1.17 -11.23 -3.22
C GLY A 46 0.11 -11.79 -3.85
N SER A 47 1.23 -11.12 -3.64
CA SER A 47 2.58 -11.54 -4.08
C SER A 47 3.35 -12.32 -3.00
N GLY A 48 2.74 -12.61 -1.85
CA GLY A 48 3.39 -13.29 -0.73
C GLY A 48 4.39 -12.44 0.06
N GLU A 49 4.30 -11.11 -0.07
CA GLU A 49 5.18 -10.17 0.62
C GLU A 49 4.67 -9.83 2.03
N TYR A 50 5.57 -9.31 2.86
CA TYR A 50 5.22 -8.79 4.17
C TYR A 50 4.94 -7.28 4.09
N CYS A 51 3.69 -6.89 4.35
CA CYS A 51 3.27 -5.48 4.35
C CYS A 51 3.29 -4.89 5.76
N LEU A 52 3.88 -3.69 5.90
CA LEU A 52 3.87 -2.92 7.14
C LEU A 52 3.11 -1.60 6.92
N TRP A 53 2.15 -1.32 7.79
CA TRP A 53 1.44 -0.03 7.82
C TRP A 53 1.56 0.59 9.21
N ILE A 54 2.22 1.74 9.28
CA ILE A 54 2.28 2.60 10.47
C ILE A 54 1.12 3.60 10.41
N VAL A 55 0.26 3.59 11.42
CA VAL A 55 -0.98 4.38 11.45
C VAL A 55 -0.83 5.57 12.41
N ALA A 56 -1.35 6.72 12.02
CA ALA A 56 -1.41 7.95 12.81
C ALA A 56 -2.72 8.71 12.53
N GLU A 57 -3.04 9.71 13.36
CA GLU A 57 -4.20 10.59 13.12
C GLU A 57 -4.19 11.15 11.69
N PRO A 58 -5.35 11.24 11.02
CA PRO A 58 -6.72 11.05 11.54
C PRO A 58 -7.24 9.60 11.51
N LEU A 59 -6.38 8.61 11.25
CA LEU A 59 -6.77 7.21 11.17
C LEU A 59 -6.37 6.45 12.45
N SER A 60 -7.25 5.61 12.97
CA SER A 60 -6.92 4.70 14.07
C SER A 60 -6.49 3.32 13.57
N VAL A 61 -5.72 2.59 14.39
CA VAL A 61 -5.30 1.22 14.06
C VAL A 61 -6.51 0.28 13.87
N ALA A 62 -7.60 0.51 14.60
CA ALA A 62 -8.82 -0.29 14.46
C ALA A 62 -9.45 -0.08 13.07
N GLU A 63 -9.61 1.18 12.65
CA GLU A 63 -10.17 1.52 11.33
C GLU A 63 -9.28 1.02 10.20
N ALA A 64 -7.95 1.14 10.31
CA ALA A 64 -7.01 0.60 9.32
C ALA A 64 -7.14 -0.92 9.18
N LYS A 65 -7.27 -1.64 10.31
CA LYS A 65 -7.48 -3.10 10.31
C LYS A 65 -8.82 -3.49 9.69
N ASP A 66 -9.89 -2.77 10.01
CA ASP A 66 -11.21 -3.04 9.45
C ASP A 66 -11.23 -2.78 7.93
N ALA A 67 -10.59 -1.70 7.48
CA ALA A 67 -10.45 -1.39 6.06
C ALA A 67 -9.68 -2.47 5.28
N LEU A 68 -8.70 -3.13 5.91
CA LEU A 68 -7.97 -4.24 5.29
C LEU A 68 -8.81 -5.52 5.21
N LYS A 69 -9.63 -5.84 6.23
CA LYS A 69 -10.41 -7.09 6.26
C LYS A 69 -11.30 -7.28 5.03
N ASP A 70 -11.82 -6.20 4.48
CA ASP A 70 -12.69 -6.25 3.30
C ASP A 70 -11.91 -6.46 1.99
N ALA A 71 -10.61 -6.17 1.98
CA ALA A 71 -9.79 -6.10 0.78
C ALA A 71 -8.75 -7.22 0.64
N VAL A 72 -8.41 -7.91 1.73
CA VAL A 72 -7.41 -8.98 1.75
C VAL A 72 -8.01 -10.28 2.34
N PRO A 73 -7.61 -11.47 1.85
CA PRO A 73 -8.12 -12.76 2.34
C PRO A 73 -7.80 -13.05 3.80
#